data_AF-A0A9D8Q511-F1
#
_entry.id   AF-A0A9D8Q511-F1
#
_cell.length_a   1.000
_cell.length_b   1.000
_cell.length_c   1.000
_cell.angle_alpha   90.00
_cell.angle_beta   90.00
_cell.angle_gamma   90.00
#
_symmetry.space_group_name_H-M   'P 1'
#
loop_
_entity.id
_entity.type
_entity.pdbx_description
1 polymer ?
#
loop_
_entity_poly.entity_id
_entity_poly.type
_entity_poly.pdbx_seq_one_letter_code
_entity_poly.pdbx_strand_id
1 'polypeptide(L)'
;GRNSYATGDMLNTGLESGLDTRRSDYVARAQYQPFKGLLLQGGARFDESNWEAQRIDASASYSHSIFSTTLGYSRYEPQPELGIPRRREGLSLSQSFSFAQYWSVRGSVLFDLDKYKYDRERYRDAYGLHQLYPASYAAPIYPKTGPLQTAALSAGLRYQDECTIFDVTYSQSYADRQAGAKNDTRTVMFRLELRTLGEVSYSQNLGTSSAGDGVASN
;
A
#
# COMPACT_ATOMS: atom_id res chain seq x y z
N GLY A 1 -22.64 26.57 -12.20
CA GLY A 1 -21.23 26.76 -12.60
C GLY A 1 -20.72 25.48 -13.22
N ARG A 2 -19.60 25.52 -13.95
CA ARG A 2 -18.91 24.31 -14.44
C ARG A 2 -18.34 23.55 -13.25
N ASN A 3 -18.46 22.23 -13.23
CA ASN A 3 -17.91 21.39 -12.16
C ASN A 3 -16.38 21.39 -12.26
N SER A 4 -15.69 21.83 -11.21
CA SER A 4 -14.22 21.88 -11.15
C SER A 4 -13.57 20.50 -11.03
N TYR A 5 -14.31 19.48 -10.56
CA TYR A 5 -13.82 18.11 -10.46
C TYR A 5 -13.94 17.34 -11.79
N ALA A 6 -14.72 17.85 -12.75
CA ALA A 6 -14.93 17.23 -14.06
C ALA A 6 -13.76 17.43 -15.04
N THR A 7 -12.65 18.03 -14.58
CA THR A 7 -11.46 18.28 -15.38
C THR A 7 -10.25 17.71 -14.66
N GLY A 8 -9.36 17.06 -15.42
CA GLY A 8 -8.08 16.59 -14.90
C GLY A 8 -7.26 17.75 -14.32
N ASP A 9 -6.64 17.49 -13.18
CA ASP A 9 -5.73 18.41 -12.49
C ASP A 9 -4.39 17.70 -12.25
N MET A 10 -3.32 18.47 -12.11
CA MET A 10 -1.97 17.96 -11.81
C MET A 10 -1.91 17.13 -10.52
N LEU A 11 -2.87 17.33 -9.61
CA LEU A 11 -2.95 16.59 -8.34
C LEU A 11 -3.85 15.35 -8.41
N ASN A 12 -4.46 15.03 -9.56
CA ASN A 12 -5.31 13.85 -9.74
C ASN A 12 -6.45 13.75 -8.70
N THR A 13 -7.04 14.90 -8.34
CA THR A 13 -8.10 14.99 -7.32
C THR A 13 -9.52 15.12 -7.89
N GLY A 14 -9.64 15.38 -9.20
CA GLY A 14 -10.91 15.61 -9.89
C GLY A 14 -11.54 14.34 -10.43
N LEU A 15 -10.98 13.83 -11.52
CA LEU A 15 -11.51 12.66 -12.24
C LEU A 15 -11.57 11.43 -11.34
N GLU A 16 -12.67 10.68 -11.44
CA GLU A 16 -12.90 9.44 -10.69
C GLU A 16 -12.86 9.58 -9.16
N SER A 17 -13.05 10.81 -8.67
CA SER A 17 -13.17 11.13 -7.24
C SER A 17 -14.55 10.79 -6.68
N GLY A 18 -15.56 10.62 -7.55
CA GLY A 18 -16.97 10.58 -7.17
C GLY A 18 -17.59 11.98 -7.00
N LEU A 19 -16.87 13.02 -7.44
CA LEU A 19 -17.35 14.40 -7.49
C LEU A 19 -17.37 14.96 -8.92
N ASP A 20 -16.88 14.20 -9.90
CA ASP A 20 -16.65 14.61 -11.29
C ASP A 20 -17.90 14.62 -12.16
N THR A 21 -18.99 13.98 -11.72
CA THR A 21 -20.28 14.01 -12.43
C THR A 21 -21.17 15.18 -11.96
N ARG A 22 -22.45 15.21 -12.38
CA ARG A 22 -23.40 16.25 -11.94
C ARG A 22 -23.90 16.03 -10.51
N ARG A 23 -23.76 14.82 -9.97
CA ARG A 23 -24.22 14.43 -8.64
C ARG A 23 -23.09 13.63 -7.97
N SER A 24 -22.83 13.90 -6.70
CA SER A 24 -21.77 13.20 -6.00
C SER A 24 -22.17 11.76 -5.65
N ASP A 25 -21.18 10.89 -5.59
CA ASP A 25 -21.27 9.56 -5.01
C ASP A 25 -21.83 9.60 -3.58
N TYR A 26 -22.43 8.48 -3.19
CA TYR A 26 -22.88 8.27 -1.82
C TYR A 26 -21.75 7.72 -0.96
N VAL A 27 -21.46 8.37 0.16
CA VAL A 27 -20.44 7.92 1.12
C VAL A 27 -21.08 7.58 2.45
N ALA A 28 -20.74 6.41 2.98
CA ALA A 28 -21.16 5.97 4.31
C ALA A 28 -19.93 5.58 5.14
N ARG A 29 -19.96 5.90 6.43
CA ARG A 29 -18.96 5.47 7.41
C ARG A 29 -19.66 5.06 8.70
N ALA A 30 -19.18 3.99 9.30
CA ALA A 30 -19.62 3.51 10.60
C ALA A 30 -18.41 3.25 11.50
N GLN A 31 -18.60 3.45 12.79
CA GLN A 31 -17.64 3.18 13.83
C GLN A 31 -18.33 2.45 14.97
N TYR A 32 -17.68 1.44 15.53
CA TYR A 32 -18.20 0.71 16.67
C TYR A 32 -17.08 0.32 17.62
N GLN A 33 -17.28 0.59 18.92
CA GLN A 33 -16.35 0.27 19.99
C GLN A 33 -17.08 -0.61 21.01
N PRO A 34 -17.04 -1.95 20.85
CA PRO A 34 -17.77 -2.86 21.73
C PRO A 34 -17.21 -2.89 23.16
N PHE A 35 -15.90 -2.66 23.32
CA PHE A 35 -15.24 -2.62 24.63
C PHE A 35 -13.96 -1.78 24.57
N LYS A 36 -13.40 -1.45 25.75
CA LYS A 36 -12.17 -0.67 25.86
C LYS A 36 -11.04 -1.37 25.10
N GLY A 37 -10.38 -0.61 24.23
CA GLY A 37 -9.24 -1.10 23.45
C GLY A 37 -9.60 -1.62 22.06
N LEU A 38 -10.82 -2.11 21.79
CA LEU A 38 -11.23 -2.55 20.44
C LEU A 38 -12.06 -1.49 19.72
N LEU A 39 -11.59 -1.07 18.54
CA LEU A 39 -12.25 -0.13 17.64
C LEU A 39 -12.45 -0.77 16.27
N LEU A 40 -13.70 -0.87 15.83
CA LEU A 40 -14.08 -1.27 14.47
C LEU A 40 -14.49 -0.03 13.68
N GLN A 41 -14.00 0.10 12.45
CA GLN A 41 -14.40 1.17 11.54
C GLN A 41 -14.64 0.59 10.15
N GLY A 42 -15.68 1.06 9.48
CA GLY A 42 -16.00 0.71 8.10
C GLY A 42 -16.40 1.94 7.31
N GLY A 43 -16.07 1.96 6.03
CA GLY A 43 -16.45 3.01 5.10
C GLY A 43 -16.70 2.46 3.71
N ALA A 44 -17.62 3.08 2.98
CA ALA A 44 -17.86 2.74 1.59
C ALA A 44 -18.23 3.99 0.77
N ARG A 45 -17.86 3.98 -0.51
CA ARG A 45 -18.32 4.93 -1.53
C ARG A 45 -19.08 4.15 -2.59
N PHE A 46 -20.25 4.64 -2.95
CA PHE A 46 -21.12 4.05 -3.96
C PHE A 46 -21.36 5.06 -5.08
N ASP A 47 -21.28 4.59 -6.32
CA ASP A 47 -21.63 5.35 -7.51
C ASP A 47 -23.06 5.88 -7.40
N GLU A 48 -23.27 7.12 -7.78
CA GLU A 48 -24.52 7.83 -7.60
C GLU A 48 -25.65 7.32 -8.51
N SER A 49 -25.28 6.67 -9.61
CA SER A 49 -26.20 6.23 -10.66
C SER A 49 -26.64 4.79 -10.51
N ASN A 50 -25.73 3.89 -10.11
CA ASN A 50 -25.96 2.45 -10.12
C ASN A 50 -25.74 1.76 -8.75
N TRP A 51 -25.34 2.52 -7.72
CA TRP A 51 -25.03 2.01 -6.38
C TRP A 51 -23.89 0.98 -6.30
N GLU A 52 -23.07 0.85 -7.34
CA GLU A 52 -21.90 0.00 -7.30
C GLU A 52 -20.87 0.56 -6.33
N ALA A 53 -20.30 -0.32 -5.51
CA ALA A 53 -19.28 0.08 -4.54
C ALA A 53 -17.97 0.40 -5.26
N GLN A 54 -17.61 1.69 -5.28
CA GLN A 54 -16.37 2.21 -5.85
C GLN A 54 -15.19 2.09 -4.88
N ARG A 55 -15.48 2.11 -3.58
CA ARG A 55 -14.49 1.98 -2.50
C ARG A 55 -15.12 1.30 -1.30
N ILE A 56 -14.38 0.38 -0.68
CA ILE A 56 -14.72 -0.24 0.60
C ILE A 56 -13.48 -0.23 1.47
N ASP A 57 -13.59 0.28 2.69
CA ASP A 57 -12.56 0.21 3.72
C ASP A 57 -13.15 -0.41 4.99
N ALA A 58 -12.38 -1.27 5.64
CA ALA A 58 -12.70 -1.80 6.96
C ALA A 58 -11.43 -1.87 7.80
N SER A 59 -11.53 -1.61 9.11
CA SER A 59 -10.41 -1.77 10.03
C SER A 59 -10.87 -2.25 11.39
N ALA A 60 -10.01 -3.01 12.04
CA ALA A 60 -10.13 -3.43 13.42
C ALA A 60 -8.83 -3.11 14.14
N SER A 61 -8.91 -2.25 15.16
CA SER A 61 -7.77 -1.83 15.97
C SER A 61 -7.98 -2.27 17.40
N TYR A 62 -7.03 -3.01 17.95
CA TYR A 62 -7.01 -3.42 19.35
C TYR A 62 -5.79 -2.82 20.06
N SER A 63 -6.01 -2.12 21.17
CA SER A 63 -4.97 -1.49 21.98
C SER A 63 -5.07 -1.90 23.44
N HIS A 64 -3.96 -2.40 23.96
CA HIS A 64 -3.71 -2.73 25.36
C HIS A 64 -2.42 -2.04 25.83
N SER A 65 -2.11 -2.11 27.13
CA SER A 65 -0.97 -1.38 27.73
C SER A 65 0.39 -1.77 27.15
N ILE A 66 0.57 -3.04 26.76
CA ILE A 66 1.84 -3.58 26.22
C ILE A 66 1.75 -4.01 24.77
N PHE A 67 0.58 -3.98 24.15
CA PHE A 67 0.37 -4.47 22.80
C PHE A 67 -0.68 -3.66 22.09
N SER A 68 -0.43 -3.33 20.83
CA SER A 68 -1.45 -2.85 19.91
C SER A 68 -1.36 -3.57 18.57
N THR A 69 -2.50 -3.76 17.94
CA THR A 69 -2.61 -4.34 16.60
C THR A 69 -3.71 -3.67 15.81
N THR A 70 -3.49 -3.53 14.52
CA THR A 70 -4.47 -3.03 13.57
C THR A 70 -4.51 -3.95 12.36
N LEU A 71 -5.70 -4.42 12.03
CA LEU A 71 -6.02 -5.10 10.78
C LEU A 71 -6.81 -4.13 9.91
N GLY A 72 -6.42 -3.98 8.64
CA GLY A 72 -7.11 -3.14 7.67
C GLY A 72 -7.39 -3.88 6.39
N TYR A 73 -8.57 -3.68 5.81
CA TYR A 73 -8.95 -4.16 4.48
C TYR A 73 -9.37 -2.96 3.64
N SER A 74 -8.94 -2.93 2.39
CA SER A 74 -9.38 -1.92 1.43
C SER A 74 -9.58 -2.54 0.06
N ARG A 75 -10.67 -2.14 -0.62
CA ARG A 75 -10.95 -2.43 -2.02
C ARG A 75 -11.27 -1.13 -2.75
N TYR A 76 -10.66 -0.95 -3.90
CA TYR A 76 -10.88 0.19 -4.80
C TYR A 76 -11.11 -0.32 -6.21
N GLU A 77 -12.17 0.17 -6.85
CA GLU A 77 -12.42 -0.09 -8.27
C GLU A 77 -11.34 0.57 -9.16
N PRO A 78 -11.19 0.11 -10.42
CA PRO A 78 -10.30 0.73 -11.39
C PRO A 78 -10.55 2.23 -11.50
N GLN A 79 -9.45 2.98 -11.62
CA GLN A 79 -9.43 4.41 -11.87
C GLN A 79 -8.51 4.70 -13.08
N PRO A 80 -8.91 4.33 -14.31
CA PRO A 80 -8.12 4.52 -15.52
C PRO A 80 -7.74 5.97 -15.81
N GLU A 81 -8.58 6.96 -15.50
CA GLU A 81 -8.26 8.39 -15.68
C GLU A 81 -7.12 8.82 -14.73
N LEU A 82 -6.91 8.10 -13.64
CA LEU A 82 -5.78 8.26 -12.73
C LEU A 82 -4.58 7.34 -13.06
N GLY A 83 -4.61 6.65 -14.20
CA GLY A 83 -3.58 5.70 -14.61
C GLY A 83 -3.60 4.38 -13.82
N ILE A 84 -4.73 4.05 -13.19
CA ILE A 84 -4.91 2.85 -12.37
C ILE A 84 -5.97 1.96 -13.05
N PRO A 85 -5.63 1.22 -14.12
CA PRO A 85 -6.61 0.49 -14.92
C PRO A 85 -7.12 -0.79 -14.24
N ARG A 86 -6.59 -1.14 -13.06
CA ARG A 86 -6.92 -2.36 -12.33
C ARG A 86 -7.56 -2.05 -11.00
N ARG A 87 -8.43 -2.97 -10.57
CA ARG A 87 -8.93 -3.01 -9.21
C ARG A 87 -7.77 -3.26 -8.24
N ARG A 88 -7.86 -2.67 -7.05
CA ARG A 88 -6.89 -2.83 -5.97
C ARG A 88 -7.61 -3.36 -4.75
N GLU A 89 -7.12 -4.47 -4.21
CA GLU A 89 -7.67 -5.10 -3.03
C GLU A 89 -6.50 -5.46 -2.11
N GLY A 90 -6.58 -5.07 -0.84
CA GLY A 90 -5.45 -5.19 0.07
C GLY A 90 -5.83 -5.49 1.50
N LEU A 91 -4.96 -6.22 2.18
CA LEU A 91 -5.07 -6.57 3.60
C LEU A 91 -3.79 -6.14 4.32
N SER A 92 -3.91 -5.27 5.31
CA SER A 92 -2.80 -4.81 6.14
C SER A 92 -2.91 -5.33 7.56
N LEU A 93 -1.78 -5.70 8.14
CA LEU A 93 -1.63 -6.03 9.56
C LEU A 93 -0.47 -5.20 10.11
N SER A 94 -0.68 -4.52 11.23
CA SER A 94 0.36 -3.77 11.94
C SER A 94 0.29 -4.09 13.42
N GLN A 95 1.44 -4.30 14.05
CA GLN A 95 1.58 -4.74 15.44
C GLN A 95 2.67 -3.93 16.15
N SER A 96 2.46 -3.63 17.43
CA SER A 96 3.45 -3.05 18.33
C SER A 96 3.40 -3.77 19.66
N PHE A 97 4.55 -4.20 20.17
CA PHE A 97 4.66 -4.93 21.43
C PHE A 97 5.77 -4.36 22.30
N SER A 98 5.42 -3.92 23.50
CA SER A 98 6.36 -3.47 24.53
C SER A 98 6.83 -4.67 25.34
N PHE A 99 8.10 -5.05 25.20
CA PHE A 99 8.64 -6.28 25.79
C PHE A 99 9.57 -6.03 26.98
N ALA A 100 10.05 -4.80 27.16
CA ALA A 100 10.84 -4.37 28.31
C ALA A 100 10.58 -2.88 28.59
N GLN A 101 11.04 -2.38 29.75
CA GLN A 101 10.94 -0.97 30.09
C GLN A 101 11.58 -0.12 28.99
N TYR A 102 10.83 0.86 28.49
CA TYR A 102 11.23 1.74 27.38
C TYR A 102 11.38 1.08 26.01
N TRP A 103 11.33 -0.26 25.89
CA TRP A 103 11.54 -0.97 24.63
C TRP A 103 10.25 -1.50 24.00
N SER A 104 10.11 -1.29 22.70
CA SER A 104 9.04 -1.88 21.89
C SER A 104 9.53 -2.35 20.54
N VAL A 105 8.95 -3.45 20.06
CA VAL A 105 9.11 -3.95 18.70
C VAL A 105 7.84 -3.66 17.90
N ARG A 106 8.00 -3.32 16.63
CA ARG A 106 6.92 -3.03 15.69
C ARG A 106 7.09 -3.85 14.43
N GLY A 107 5.98 -4.26 13.84
CA GLY A 107 5.96 -4.94 12.55
C GLY A 107 4.72 -4.57 11.77
N SER A 108 4.82 -4.52 10.44
CA SER A 108 3.65 -4.42 9.59
C SER A 108 3.84 -5.16 8.29
N VAL A 109 2.75 -5.65 7.72
CA VAL A 109 2.70 -6.28 6.41
C VAL A 109 1.46 -5.79 5.67
N LEU A 110 1.59 -5.59 4.36
CA LEU A 110 0.49 -5.32 3.44
C LEU A 110 0.49 -6.42 2.38
N PHE A 111 -0.65 -7.06 2.19
CA PHE A 111 -0.88 -8.02 1.11
C PHE A 111 -1.71 -7.38 -0.01
N ASP A 112 -1.32 -7.56 -1.26
CA ASP A 112 -2.15 -7.36 -2.46
C ASP A 112 -2.95 -8.66 -2.70
N LEU A 113 -4.27 -8.56 -2.58
CA LEU A 113 -5.21 -9.66 -2.70
C LEU A 113 -5.65 -9.92 -4.15
N ASP A 114 -5.37 -9.02 -5.09
CA ASP A 114 -5.77 -9.13 -6.49
C ASP A 114 -4.61 -9.52 -7.42
N LYS A 115 -3.36 -9.39 -6.95
CA LYS A 115 -2.17 -9.69 -7.76
C LYS A 115 -2.20 -11.05 -8.45
N TYR A 116 -2.66 -12.11 -7.78
CA TYR A 116 -2.69 -13.45 -8.38
C TYR A 116 -3.74 -13.58 -9.50
N LYS A 117 -4.86 -12.85 -9.42
CA LYS A 117 -5.87 -12.83 -10.49
C LYS A 117 -5.29 -12.14 -11.70
N TYR A 118 -4.65 -11.00 -11.48
CA TYR A 118 -3.97 -10.25 -12.53
C TYR A 118 -2.86 -11.06 -13.22
N ASP A 119 -2.00 -11.74 -12.45
CA ASP A 119 -0.94 -12.58 -13.03
C ASP A 119 -1.53 -13.71 -13.90
N ARG A 120 -2.68 -14.27 -13.51
CA ARG A 120 -3.41 -15.30 -14.28
C ARG A 120 -4.05 -14.73 -15.54
N GLU A 121 -4.63 -13.54 -15.49
CA GLU A 121 -5.17 -12.84 -16.67
C GLU A 121 -4.07 -12.60 -17.69
N ARG A 122 -2.91 -12.07 -17.24
CA ARG A 122 -1.76 -11.86 -18.11
C ARG A 122 -1.22 -13.15 -18.73
N TYR A 123 -1.19 -14.24 -17.96
CA TYR A 123 -0.84 -15.56 -18.49
C TYR A 123 -1.81 -16.01 -19.58
N ARG A 124 -3.12 -15.88 -19.36
CA ARG A 124 -4.16 -16.25 -20.33
C ARG A 124 -3.99 -15.45 -21.62
N ASP A 125 -3.77 -14.15 -21.53
CA ASP A 125 -3.64 -13.28 -22.70
C ASP A 125 -2.35 -13.61 -23.49
N ALA A 126 -1.23 -13.81 -22.79
CA ALA A 126 0.02 -14.26 -23.42
C ALA A 126 -0.09 -15.66 -24.05
N TYR A 127 -0.85 -16.55 -23.42
CA TYR A 127 -1.08 -17.90 -23.93
C TYR A 127 -1.93 -17.87 -25.19
N GLY A 128 -2.97 -17.02 -25.25
CA GLY A 128 -3.75 -16.79 -26.45
C GLY A 128 -2.92 -16.26 -27.62
N LEU A 129 -1.99 -15.32 -27.35
CA LEU A 129 -1.05 -14.84 -28.37
C LEU A 129 -0.09 -15.94 -28.86
N HIS A 130 0.43 -16.76 -27.94
CA HIS A 130 1.26 -17.90 -28.30
C HIS A 130 0.51 -18.92 -29.16
N GLN A 131 -0.78 -19.18 -28.86
CA GLN A 131 -1.59 -20.09 -29.66
C GLN A 131 -1.83 -19.58 -31.10
N LEU A 132 -2.04 -18.28 -31.28
CA LEU A 132 -2.28 -17.67 -32.59
C LEU A 132 -0.97 -17.47 -33.38
N TYR A 133 0.11 -17.13 -32.69
CA TYR A 133 1.37 -16.71 -33.29
C TYR A 133 2.60 -17.35 -32.61
N PRO A 134 2.73 -18.69 -32.62
CA PRO A 134 3.75 -19.39 -31.83
C PRO A 134 5.20 -19.09 -32.25
N ALA A 135 5.42 -18.64 -33.49
CA ALA A 135 6.73 -18.24 -33.98
C ALA A 135 7.20 -16.87 -33.44
N SER A 136 6.25 -16.00 -33.05
CA SER A 136 6.54 -14.62 -32.61
C SER A 136 6.40 -14.43 -31.09
N TYR A 137 5.70 -15.35 -30.42
CA TYR A 137 5.44 -15.27 -28.98
C TYR A 137 5.87 -16.56 -28.28
N ALA A 138 6.76 -16.43 -27.31
CA ALA A 138 7.19 -17.54 -26.47
C ALA A 138 6.03 -18.08 -25.63
N ALA A 139 6.05 -19.40 -25.36
CA ALA A 139 5.10 -20.02 -24.46
C ALA A 139 5.22 -19.40 -23.05
N PRO A 140 4.14 -18.84 -22.49
CA PRO A 140 4.21 -18.20 -21.18
C PRO A 140 4.36 -19.25 -20.06
N ILE A 141 5.03 -18.86 -18.98
CA ILE A 141 5.16 -19.68 -17.77
C ILE A 141 3.96 -19.40 -16.87
N TYR A 142 3.31 -20.46 -16.39
CA TYR A 142 2.18 -20.31 -15.47
C TYR A 142 2.60 -19.65 -14.15
N PRO A 143 1.92 -18.57 -13.71
CA PRO A 143 2.29 -17.84 -12.50
C PRO A 143 2.01 -18.69 -11.25
N LYS A 144 2.98 -18.72 -10.33
CA LYS A 144 2.85 -19.41 -9.03
C LYS A 144 2.36 -18.48 -7.90
N THR A 145 1.71 -17.37 -8.25
CA THR A 145 1.22 -16.42 -7.25
C THR A 145 -0.08 -16.91 -6.60
N GLY A 146 -0.19 -16.66 -5.30
CA GLY A 146 -1.33 -17.04 -4.46
C GLY A 146 -2.08 -15.83 -3.91
N PRO A 147 -3.21 -16.04 -3.21
CA PRO A 147 -4.10 -14.96 -2.77
C PRO A 147 -3.49 -13.90 -1.84
N LEU A 148 -2.47 -14.23 -1.06
CA LEU A 148 -1.78 -13.30 -0.17
C LEU A 148 -0.40 -12.98 -0.75
N GLN A 149 -0.32 -12.01 -1.66
CA GLN A 149 0.97 -11.54 -2.16
C GLN A 149 1.47 -10.37 -1.32
N THR A 150 2.65 -10.47 -0.73
CA THR A 150 3.24 -9.37 0.05
C THR A 150 3.54 -8.18 -0.87
N ALA A 151 2.92 -7.04 -0.61
CA ALA A 151 3.13 -5.77 -1.30
C ALA A 151 4.09 -4.86 -0.51
N ALA A 152 4.03 -4.89 0.82
CA ALA A 152 4.99 -4.20 1.67
C ALA A 152 5.19 -4.92 3.01
N LEU A 153 6.36 -4.72 3.63
CA LEU A 153 6.71 -5.22 4.95
C LEU A 153 7.51 -4.14 5.69
N SER A 154 7.30 -4.02 7.01
CA SER A 154 8.22 -3.27 7.87
C SER A 154 8.45 -3.99 9.18
N ALA A 155 9.61 -3.75 9.77
CA ALA A 155 9.98 -4.20 11.10
C ALA A 155 10.78 -3.09 11.77
N GLY A 156 10.56 -2.85 13.05
CA GLY A 156 11.28 -1.81 13.77
C GLY A 156 11.43 -2.09 15.25
N LEU A 157 12.48 -1.51 15.81
CA LEU A 157 12.76 -1.51 17.24
C LEU A 157 12.76 -0.07 17.71
N ARG A 158 12.15 0.18 18.86
CA ARG A 158 12.09 1.50 19.46
C ARG A 158 12.47 1.42 20.93
N TYR A 159 13.35 2.32 21.33
CA TYR A 159 13.61 2.71 22.70
C TYR A 159 13.02 4.11 22.95
N GLN A 160 12.29 4.29 24.04
CA GLN A 160 11.67 5.57 24.39
C GLN A 160 11.62 5.74 25.92
N ASP A 161 12.41 6.69 26.45
CA ASP A 161 12.40 7.11 27.85
C ASP A 161 11.86 8.55 28.02
N GLU A 162 12.16 9.21 29.15
CA GLU A 162 11.67 10.57 29.42
C GLU A 162 12.26 11.63 28.47
N CYS A 163 13.46 11.42 27.92
CA CYS A 163 14.22 12.44 27.18
C CYS A 163 14.64 12.01 25.78
N THR A 164 14.62 10.71 25.48
CA THR A 164 15.23 10.11 24.29
C THR A 164 14.24 9.19 23.59
N ILE A 165 14.12 9.34 22.28
CA ILE A 165 13.51 8.34 21.39
C ILE A 165 14.56 7.88 20.41
N PHE A 166 14.87 6.59 20.42
CA PHE A 166 15.69 5.96 19.42
C PHE A 166 14.86 4.91 18.67
N ASP A 167 14.77 5.06 17.35
CA ASP A 167 13.90 4.26 16.50
C ASP A 167 14.69 3.78 15.28
N VAL A 168 14.72 2.46 15.09
CA VAL A 168 15.27 1.83 13.90
C VAL A 168 14.13 1.11 13.20
N THR A 169 13.89 1.45 11.94
CA THR A 169 12.84 0.84 11.12
C THR A 169 13.41 0.38 9.79
N TYR A 170 13.25 -0.89 9.49
CA TYR A 170 13.40 -1.44 8.15
C TYR A 170 12.02 -1.44 7.46
N SER A 171 11.97 -0.97 6.22
CA SER A 171 10.80 -1.08 5.37
C SER A 171 11.17 -1.61 3.98
N GLN A 172 10.30 -2.44 3.43
CA GLN A 172 10.40 -2.96 2.08
C GLN A 172 9.07 -2.79 1.38
N SER A 173 9.07 -2.16 0.20
CA SER A 173 7.97 -2.27 -0.76
C SER A 173 8.41 -3.14 -1.93
N TYR A 174 7.57 -4.11 -2.26
CA TYR A 174 7.84 -5.03 -3.36
C TYR A 174 7.52 -4.34 -4.68
N ALA A 175 8.38 -4.59 -5.68
CA ALA A 175 8.26 -3.93 -6.96
C ALA A 175 6.93 -4.28 -7.64
N ASP A 176 6.09 -3.27 -7.86
CA ASP A 176 5.00 -3.41 -8.82
C ASP A 176 5.58 -3.30 -10.24
N ARG A 177 6.00 -4.45 -10.78
CA ARG A 177 6.54 -4.59 -12.14
C ARG A 177 5.57 -4.10 -13.22
N GLN A 178 4.31 -3.86 -12.87
CA GLN A 178 3.29 -3.34 -13.77
C GLN A 178 3.24 -1.82 -13.76
N ALA A 179 3.52 -1.16 -12.63
CA ALA A 179 3.73 0.29 -12.55
C ALA A 179 5.12 0.72 -13.06
N GLY A 180 5.88 -0.21 -13.67
CA GLY A 180 7.23 0.02 -14.17
C GLY A 180 8.34 -0.21 -13.15
N ALA A 181 8.02 -0.58 -11.90
CA ALA A 181 9.03 -0.82 -10.87
C ALA A 181 9.72 -2.18 -11.08
N LYS A 182 11.02 -2.15 -11.39
CA LYS A 182 11.79 -3.39 -11.65
C LYS A 182 12.38 -4.01 -10.37
N ASN A 183 12.63 -3.18 -9.37
CA ASN A 183 13.34 -3.56 -8.16
C ASN A 183 12.50 -3.23 -6.92
N ASP A 184 12.60 -4.07 -5.90
CA ASP A 184 12.03 -3.78 -4.60
C ASP A 184 12.72 -2.56 -4.01
N THR A 185 11.96 -1.71 -3.32
CA THR A 185 12.54 -0.61 -2.55
C THR A 185 12.71 -1.07 -1.12
N ARG A 186 13.91 -0.92 -0.59
CA ARG A 186 14.27 -1.30 0.78
C ARG A 186 14.88 -0.08 1.45
N THR A 187 14.42 0.25 2.64
CA THR A 187 14.88 1.44 3.35
C THR A 187 15.15 1.08 4.80
N VAL A 188 16.28 1.54 5.32
CA VAL A 188 16.56 1.54 6.75
C VAL A 188 16.53 2.98 7.22
N MET A 189 15.70 3.24 8.21
CA MET A 189 15.55 4.55 8.83
C MET A 189 16.03 4.47 10.27
N PHE A 190 16.88 5.42 10.64
CA PHE A 190 17.31 5.69 11.99
C PHE A 190 16.73 7.04 12.40
N ARG A 191 16.09 7.11 13.56
CA ARG A 191 15.62 8.37 14.13
C ARG A 191 16.07 8.44 15.58
N LEU A 192 16.74 9.52 15.92
CA LEU A 192 17.11 9.91 17.27
C LEU A 192 16.42 11.24 17.58
N GLU A 193 15.53 11.24 18.54
CA GLU A 193 14.86 12.44 19.05
C GLU A 193 15.31 12.68 20.48
N LEU A 194 15.83 13.87 20.75
CA LEU A 194 16.18 14.32 22.09
C LEU A 194 15.21 15.45 22.44
N ARG A 195 14.30 15.20 23.38
CA ARG A 195 13.17 16.11 23.67
C ARG A 195 13.58 17.55 23.98
N THR A 196 14.81 17.77 24.45
CA THR A 196 15.36 19.08 24.79
C THR A 196 16.32 19.66 23.75
N LEU A 197 16.76 18.86 22.76
CA LEU A 197 17.85 19.21 21.85
C LEU A 197 17.48 19.10 20.36
N GLY A 198 16.29 18.56 20.03
CA GLY A 198 15.79 18.43 18.66
C GLY A 198 15.79 17.00 18.11
N GLU A 199 15.43 16.86 16.84
CA GLU A 199 15.34 15.57 16.14
C GLU A 199 16.45 15.44 15.09
N VAL A 200 17.10 14.28 15.05
CA VAL A 200 17.99 13.85 13.97
C VAL A 200 17.39 12.60 13.33
N SER A 201 17.08 12.65 12.05
CA SER A 201 16.63 11.50 11.26
C SER A 201 17.58 11.21 10.10
N TYR A 202 17.87 9.93 9.87
CA TYR A 202 18.71 9.44 8.78
C TYR A 202 17.98 8.30 8.08
N SER A 203 17.83 8.39 6.76
CA SER A 203 17.15 7.39 5.94
C SER A 203 18.08 6.97 4.80
N GLN A 204 18.33 5.67 4.69
CA GLN A 204 19.15 5.09 3.63
C GLN A 204 18.32 4.12 2.80
N ASN A 205 18.24 4.35 1.50
CA ASN A 205 17.65 3.42 0.53
C ASN A 205 18.70 2.38 0.14
N LEU A 206 18.37 1.10 0.29
CA LEU A 206 19.20 -0.07 0.01
C LEU A 206 18.93 -0.66 -1.39
N GLY A 207 18.20 0.06 -2.26
CA GLY A 207 18.07 -0.31 -3.66
C GLY A 207 19.44 -0.41 -4.31
N THR A 208 19.68 -1.51 -5.04
CA THR A 208 20.93 -1.73 -5.78
C THR A 208 21.20 -0.58 -6.74
N SER A 209 22.07 0.34 -6.34
CA SER A 209 23.01 0.97 -7.25
C SER A 209 23.93 -0.13 -7.75
N SER A 210 23.57 -0.76 -8.86
CA SER A 210 24.60 -1.31 -9.73
C SER A 210 25.38 -0.10 -10.22
N ALA A 211 26.46 0.21 -9.51
CA ALA A 211 27.57 0.95 -10.06
C ALA A 211 28.02 0.17 -11.29
N GLY A 212 27.56 0.61 -12.47
CA GLY A 212 28.24 0.36 -13.72
C GLY A 212 29.52 1.17 -13.68
N ASP A 213 30.60 0.47 -13.36
CA ASP A 213 31.98 0.91 -13.46
C ASP A 213 32.31 1.43 -14.86
N GLY A 214 33.27 2.34 -14.93
CA GLY A 214 33.40 3.38 -15.92
C GLY A 214 33.97 3.00 -17.28
N VAL A 215 33.73 3.89 -18.25
CA VAL A 215 34.63 4.13 -19.38
C VAL A 215 34.50 5.57 -19.92
N ALA A 216 35.61 6.29 -19.79
CA ALA A 216 36.22 7.28 -20.69
C ALA A 216 35.55 8.63 -21.02
N SER A 217 36.25 9.67 -20.56
CA SER A 217 36.57 10.95 -21.23
C SER A 217 36.32 11.03 -22.74
N ASN A 218 35.47 11.95 -23.18
CA ASN A 218 35.82 13.32 -23.64
C ASN A 218 34.54 14.12 -23.88
#